data_AF-A0A6C0T5E5-F1
#
_entry.id   AF-A0A6C0T5E5-F1
#
_cell.length_a   1.000
_cell.length_b   1.000
_cell.length_c   1.000
_cell.angle_alpha   90.00
_cell.angle_beta   90.00
_cell.angle_gamma   90.00
#
_symmetry.space_group_name_H-M   'P 1'
#
loop_
_entity.id
_entity.type
_entity.pdbx_description
1 polymer ?
#
loop_
_entity_poly.entity_id
_entity_poly.type
_entity_poly.pdbx_seq_one_letter_code
_entity_poly.pdbx_strand_id
1 'polypeptide(L)'
;MKATLFEDDIDAYADLIQQNHEYFISNPTIRSVEEQYRSKSGEYQMTFNSRTTIQPTGSATQLSEPSYYTISTIPRISDILGIILFIGDTRTVNGAFDQKNSVSEIMITDHSSHQPLTISAWNDLSDYFKEKPIAYSIFGFTSLRVTSHKGFGLSTTMSSSIITAPTGLLPMQTCFMNANNKFYKVAFHQQSDN
;
A
#
# COMPACT_ATOMS: atom_id res chain seq x y z
N MET A 1 -2.21 3.90 14.12
CA MET A 1 -2.15 3.12 15.37
C MET A 1 -2.34 1.67 14.98
N LYS A 2 -1.48 0.76 15.44
CA LYS A 2 -1.57 -0.68 15.11
C LYS A 2 -2.33 -1.42 16.21
N ALA A 3 -3.07 -2.47 15.86
CA ALA A 3 -3.71 -3.36 16.81
C ALA A 3 -3.10 -4.76 16.69
N THR A 4 -2.96 -5.47 17.81
CA THR A 4 -2.46 -6.84 17.84
C THR A 4 -3.38 -7.71 18.70
N LEU A 5 -3.75 -8.86 18.13
CA LEU A 5 -4.46 -9.94 18.80
C LEU A 5 -3.47 -11.08 19.09
N PHE A 6 -3.68 -11.80 20.18
CA PHE A 6 -2.83 -12.91 20.59
C PHE A 6 -3.68 -14.14 20.88
N GLU A 7 -3.15 -15.32 20.54
CA GLU A 7 -3.69 -16.62 20.96
C GLU A 7 -5.21 -16.74 20.77
N ASP A 8 -5.94 -17.02 21.84
CA ASP A 8 -7.39 -17.24 21.87
C ASP A 8 -8.21 -16.05 21.36
N ASP A 9 -7.67 -14.82 21.43
CA ASP A 9 -8.35 -13.63 20.92
C ASP A 9 -8.41 -13.65 19.37
N ILE A 10 -7.48 -14.32 18.68
CA ILE A 10 -7.47 -14.37 17.22
C ILE A 10 -8.73 -15.06 16.71
N ASP A 11 -9.02 -16.25 17.23
CA ASP A 11 -10.18 -17.05 16.81
C ASP A 11 -11.49 -16.37 17.21
N ALA A 12 -11.52 -15.72 18.39
CA ALA A 12 -12.70 -15.01 18.87
C ALA A 12 -13.10 -13.82 17.99
N TYR A 13 -12.14 -13.18 17.32
CA TYR A 13 -12.36 -11.95 16.54
C TYR A 13 -12.14 -12.11 15.04
N ALA A 14 -11.73 -13.29 14.56
CA ALA A 14 -11.43 -13.55 13.15
C ALA A 14 -12.59 -13.19 12.21
N ASP A 15 -13.82 -13.58 12.56
CA ASP A 15 -15.01 -13.31 11.75
C ASP A 15 -15.56 -11.90 11.94
N LEU A 16 -15.23 -11.25 13.06
CA LEU A 16 -15.74 -9.93 13.43
C LEU A 16 -14.96 -8.80 12.74
N ILE A 17 -13.63 -8.90 12.72
CA ILE A 17 -12.75 -7.84 12.21
C ILE A 17 -12.48 -8.09 10.72
N GLN A 18 -13.15 -7.30 9.90
CA GLN A 18 -13.04 -7.33 8.46
C GLN A 18 -12.30 -6.10 7.97
N GLN A 19 -11.54 -6.26 6.89
CA GLN A 19 -10.87 -5.15 6.25
C GLN A 19 -11.89 -4.11 5.77
N ASN A 20 -11.52 -2.82 5.83
CA ASN A 20 -12.33 -1.69 5.37
C ASN A 20 -13.67 -1.49 6.11
N HIS A 21 -13.76 -1.95 7.36
CA HIS A 21 -14.90 -1.71 8.24
C HIS A 21 -14.51 -0.81 9.41
N GLU A 22 -15.50 -0.10 9.95
CA GLU A 22 -15.33 0.76 11.12
C GLU A 22 -15.86 0.09 12.39
N TYR A 23 -15.11 0.27 13.48
CA TYR A 23 -15.40 -0.35 14.75
C TYR A 23 -15.22 0.64 15.91
N PHE A 24 -16.15 0.58 16.87
CA PHE A 24 -15.92 1.11 18.20
C PHE A 24 -15.14 0.10 19.02
N ILE A 25 -13.94 0.49 19.46
CA ILE A 25 -13.06 -0.33 20.29
C ILE A 25 -12.99 0.30 21.68
N SER A 26 -13.31 -0.48 22.71
CA SER A 26 -13.24 -0.03 24.11
C SER A 26 -12.33 -0.93 24.95
N ASN A 27 -11.67 -0.34 25.94
CA ASN A 27 -10.75 -0.98 26.88
C ASN A 27 -9.54 -1.77 26.30
N PRO A 28 -8.92 -1.35 25.19
CA PRO A 28 -7.66 -1.97 24.76
C PRO A 28 -6.51 -1.57 25.70
N THR A 29 -5.46 -2.39 25.75
CA THR A 29 -4.20 -1.98 26.38
C THR A 29 -3.34 -1.21 25.38
N ILE A 30 -2.95 0.02 25.71
CA ILE A 30 -2.13 0.87 24.81
C ILE A 30 -0.67 0.85 25.26
N ARG A 31 0.26 0.64 24.32
CA ARG A 31 1.72 0.64 24.55
C ARG A 31 2.47 1.34 23.42
N SER A 32 3.69 1.81 23.66
CA SER A 32 4.55 2.31 22.58
C SER A 32 5.00 1.15 21.69
N VAL A 33 5.05 1.37 20.38
CA VAL A 33 5.56 0.38 19.42
C VAL A 33 7.07 0.26 19.59
N GLU A 34 7.58 -0.95 19.70
CA GLU A 34 9.02 -1.20 19.73
C GLU A 34 9.72 -0.63 18.50
N GLU A 35 10.92 -0.09 18.68
CA GLU A 35 11.63 0.65 17.63
C GLU A 35 11.82 -0.17 16.34
N GLN A 36 12.06 -1.47 16.48
CA GLN A 36 12.25 -2.40 15.37
C GLN A 36 11.00 -2.61 14.49
N TYR A 37 9.80 -2.39 15.05
CA TYR A 37 8.51 -2.55 14.35
C TYR A 37 7.82 -1.20 14.05
N ARG A 38 8.49 -0.10 14.39
CA ARG A 38 7.95 1.26 14.31
C ARG A 38 8.02 1.81 12.89
N SER A 39 6.90 2.32 12.42
CA SER A 39 6.78 2.96 11.10
C SER A 39 6.91 4.48 11.17
N LYS A 40 6.50 5.10 12.30
CA LYS A 40 6.57 6.56 12.54
C LYS A 40 7.06 6.87 13.96
N SER A 41 7.72 8.02 14.16
CA SER A 41 8.14 8.42 15.52
C SER A 41 6.94 8.61 16.44
N GLY A 42 7.05 8.18 17.70
CA GLY A 42 5.97 8.29 18.68
C GLY A 42 4.77 7.37 18.43
N GLU A 43 4.93 6.30 17.64
CA GLU A 43 3.83 5.37 17.35
C GLU A 43 3.45 4.54 18.59
N TYR A 44 2.13 4.41 18.79
CA TYR A 44 1.52 3.55 19.79
C TYR A 44 0.75 2.41 19.12
N GLN A 45 0.63 1.30 19.83
CA GLN A 45 -0.18 0.14 19.47
C GLN A 45 -1.18 -0.20 20.57
N MET A 46 -2.29 -0.81 20.17
CA MET A 46 -3.25 -1.44 21.05
C MET A 46 -3.07 -2.95 21.04
N THR A 47 -3.21 -3.56 22.21
CA THR A 47 -3.33 -5.01 22.39
C THR A 47 -4.73 -5.30 22.89
N PHE A 48 -5.41 -6.19 22.17
CA PHE A 48 -6.71 -6.70 22.61
C PHE A 48 -6.50 -7.75 23.70
N ASN A 49 -7.46 -7.81 24.60
CA ASN A 49 -7.47 -8.73 25.72
C ASN A 49 -8.92 -9.07 26.06
N SER A 50 -9.12 -9.93 27.06
CA SER A 50 -10.44 -10.39 27.50
C SER A 50 -11.43 -9.29 27.94
N ARG A 51 -10.97 -8.04 28.18
CA ARG A 51 -11.81 -6.89 28.55
C ARG A 51 -12.09 -5.96 27.37
N THR A 52 -11.42 -6.16 26.25
CA THR A 52 -11.60 -5.35 25.05
C THR A 52 -12.96 -5.67 24.45
N THR A 53 -13.72 -4.65 24.07
CA THR A 53 -14.97 -4.83 23.33
C THR A 53 -14.85 -4.18 21.96
N ILE A 54 -15.26 -4.91 20.92
CA ILE A 54 -15.25 -4.43 19.54
C ILE A 54 -16.69 -4.48 19.01
N GLN A 55 -17.20 -3.35 18.54
CA GLN A 55 -18.57 -3.22 18.02
C GLN A 55 -18.55 -2.57 16.64
N PRO A 56 -19.15 -3.20 15.61
CA PRO A 56 -19.31 -2.56 14.30
C PRO A 56 -20.14 -1.27 14.41
N THR A 57 -19.77 -0.23 13.67
CA THR A 57 -20.51 1.04 13.66
C THR A 57 -21.82 0.98 12.86
N GLY A 58 -22.04 -0.09 12.09
CA GLY A 58 -23.26 -0.33 11.32
C GLY A 58 -23.32 0.34 9.94
N SER A 59 -22.36 1.20 9.61
CA SER A 59 -22.17 1.74 8.25
C SER A 59 -20.79 1.40 7.73
N ALA A 60 -20.73 0.82 6.52
CA ALA A 60 -19.51 0.78 5.74
C ALA A 60 -19.18 2.23 5.32
N THR A 61 -18.47 2.96 6.16
CA THR A 61 -17.97 4.28 5.79
C THR A 61 -16.84 4.07 4.80
N GLN A 62 -16.86 4.80 3.69
CA GLN A 62 -15.75 4.83 2.75
C GLN A 62 -14.54 5.42 3.48
N LEU A 63 -13.59 4.57 3.86
CA LEU A 63 -12.34 5.00 4.50
C LEU A 63 -11.67 6.05 3.62
N SER A 64 -11.16 7.10 4.26
CA SER A 64 -10.39 8.13 3.56
C SER A 64 -9.18 7.49 2.89
N GLU A 65 -8.99 7.78 1.61
CA GLU A 65 -7.83 7.26 0.88
C GLU A 65 -6.51 7.73 1.48
N PRO A 66 -5.46 6.90 1.42
CA PRO A 66 -4.15 7.29 1.91
C PRO A 66 -3.60 8.49 1.12
N SER A 67 -2.79 9.30 1.80
CA SER A 67 -2.00 10.34 1.13
C SER A 67 -0.83 9.69 0.41
N TYR A 68 -0.86 9.72 -0.92
CA TYR A 68 0.17 9.09 -1.74
C TYR A 68 1.40 9.97 -1.90
N TYR A 69 2.58 9.37 -1.80
CA TYR A 69 3.85 9.97 -2.19
C TYR A 69 4.09 9.79 -3.69
N THR A 70 4.77 10.77 -4.29
CA THR A 70 5.28 10.65 -5.66
C THR A 70 6.56 9.83 -5.68
N ILE A 71 6.88 9.22 -6.82
CA ILE A 71 8.11 8.42 -7.00
C ILE A 71 9.37 9.24 -6.70
N SER A 72 9.35 10.55 -6.99
CA SER A 72 10.47 11.45 -6.71
C SER A 72 10.67 11.81 -5.22
N THR A 73 9.71 11.52 -4.34
CA THR A 73 9.71 11.99 -2.94
C THR A 73 9.50 10.89 -1.90
N ILE A 74 9.90 9.65 -2.23
CA ILE A 74 9.64 8.45 -1.41
C ILE A 74 10.39 8.48 -0.06
N PRO A 75 9.68 8.51 1.09
CA PRO A 75 10.26 8.25 2.41
C PRO A 75 10.46 6.75 2.68
N ARG A 76 10.86 6.37 3.90
CA ARG A 76 11.16 4.97 4.29
C ARG A 76 9.99 4.00 4.13
N ILE A 77 8.78 4.43 4.52
CA ILE A 77 7.52 3.70 4.32
C ILE A 77 6.55 4.64 3.64
N SER A 78 5.92 4.20 2.56
CA SER A 78 5.16 5.08 1.68
C SER A 78 3.95 4.37 1.09
N ASP A 79 2.86 5.12 0.99
CA ASP A 79 1.76 4.79 0.10
C ASP A 79 2.05 5.45 -1.25
N ILE A 80 1.94 4.72 -2.36
CA ILE A 80 2.26 5.22 -3.70
C ILE A 80 1.11 4.94 -4.66
N LEU A 81 0.81 5.92 -5.48
CA LEU A 81 -0.10 5.80 -6.61
C LEU A 81 0.72 5.70 -7.89
N GLY A 82 0.48 4.67 -8.70
CA GLY A 82 1.28 4.45 -9.91
C GLY A 82 0.50 3.79 -11.03
N ILE A 83 0.95 4.05 -12.26
CA ILE A 83 0.53 3.33 -13.45
C ILE A 83 1.41 2.10 -13.58
N ILE A 84 0.81 0.92 -13.68
CA ILE A 84 1.53 -0.33 -13.91
C ILE A 84 1.99 -0.38 -15.36
N LEU A 85 3.30 -0.45 -15.58
CA LEU A 85 3.90 -0.62 -16.90
C LEU A 85 4.10 -2.08 -17.27
N PHE A 86 4.50 -2.88 -16.28
CA PHE A 86 4.84 -4.28 -16.48
C PHE A 86 4.72 -5.07 -15.18
N ILE A 87 4.30 -6.32 -15.27
CA ILE A 87 4.28 -7.29 -14.16
C ILE A 87 5.13 -8.46 -14.62
N GLY A 88 6.21 -8.75 -13.89
CA GLY A 88 7.05 -9.91 -14.14
C GLY A 88 6.41 -11.20 -13.65
N ASP A 89 6.89 -12.32 -14.19
CA ASP A 89 6.43 -13.65 -13.79
C ASP A 89 6.64 -13.89 -12.29
N THR A 90 5.67 -14.55 -11.67
CA THR A 90 5.82 -14.96 -10.28
C THR A 90 6.84 -16.08 -10.15
N ARG A 91 7.80 -15.89 -9.26
CA ARG A 91 8.79 -16.90 -8.86
C ARG A 91 8.64 -17.26 -7.39
N THR A 92 9.05 -18.47 -7.04
CA THR A 92 9.15 -18.90 -5.64
C THR A 92 10.53 -18.58 -5.09
N VAL A 93 10.58 -18.04 -3.88
CA VAL A 93 11.79 -17.78 -3.11
C VAL A 93 11.66 -18.53 -1.79
N ASN A 94 12.69 -19.31 -1.45
CA ASN A 94 12.77 -19.98 -0.16
C ASN A 94 13.24 -18.97 0.89
N GLY A 95 12.39 -18.74 1.89
CA GLY A 95 12.67 -17.93 3.07
C GLY A 95 13.36 -18.74 4.16
N ALA A 96 13.43 -18.13 5.35
CA ALA A 96 13.89 -18.83 6.54
C ALA A 96 12.94 -20.00 6.88
N PHE A 97 13.48 -21.04 7.51
CA PHE A 97 12.71 -22.22 7.94
C PHE A 97 11.95 -22.94 6.80
N ASP A 98 12.52 -22.96 5.59
CA ASP A 98 11.95 -23.59 4.40
C ASP A 98 10.57 -23.04 3.97
N GLN A 99 10.25 -21.82 4.40
CA GLN A 99 9.01 -21.16 3.99
C GLN A 99 9.11 -20.73 2.52
N LYS A 100 8.23 -21.26 1.67
CA LYS A 100 8.13 -20.86 0.26
C LYS A 100 7.30 -19.59 0.13
N ASN A 101 7.91 -18.52 -0.34
CA ASN A 101 7.24 -17.25 -0.61
C ASN A 101 7.14 -17.02 -2.12
N SER A 102 6.01 -16.52 -2.61
CA SER A 102 5.87 -16.10 -4.00
C SER A 102 6.28 -14.63 -4.14
N VAL A 103 6.95 -14.28 -5.24
CA VAL A 103 7.33 -12.88 -5.52
C VAL A 103 7.16 -12.56 -7.01
N SER A 104 6.59 -11.39 -7.29
CA SER A 104 6.52 -10.79 -8.62
C SER A 104 7.07 -9.37 -8.58
N GLU A 105 7.81 -8.98 -9.62
CA GLU A 105 8.35 -7.63 -9.75
C GLU A 105 7.37 -6.80 -10.58
N ILE A 106 6.88 -5.69 -10.02
CA ILE A 106 5.92 -4.80 -10.67
C ILE A 106 6.62 -3.50 -10.99
N MET A 107 6.65 -3.14 -12.26
CA MET A 107 7.20 -1.87 -12.72
C MET A 107 6.09 -0.83 -12.78
N ILE A 108 6.25 0.27 -12.06
CA ILE A 108 5.29 1.38 -12.01
C ILE A 108 5.94 2.69 -12.44
N THR A 109 5.11 3.64 -12.87
CA THR A 109 5.52 5.02 -13.12
C THR A 109 4.48 6.01 -12.61
N ASP A 110 4.91 7.26 -12.45
CA ASP A 110 4.05 8.39 -12.15
C ASP A 110 4.52 9.62 -12.95
N HIS A 111 3.83 10.75 -12.78
CA HIS A 111 4.15 11.99 -13.48
C HIS A 111 5.42 12.70 -12.94
N SER A 112 5.96 12.26 -11.82
CA SER A 112 7.03 12.95 -11.10
C SER A 112 8.43 12.50 -11.51
N SER A 113 8.55 11.35 -12.17
CA SER A 113 9.82 10.72 -12.54
C SER A 113 9.77 10.16 -13.96
N HIS A 114 10.85 10.35 -14.72
CA HIS A 114 11.04 9.69 -16.02
C HIS A 114 11.52 8.23 -15.90
N GLN A 115 12.00 7.84 -14.72
CA GLN A 115 12.46 6.49 -14.46
C GLN A 115 11.36 5.69 -13.73
N PRO A 116 10.99 4.51 -14.24
CA PRO A 116 10.04 3.65 -13.56
C PRO A 116 10.66 3.06 -12.30
N LEU A 117 9.80 2.79 -11.32
CA LEU A 117 10.17 2.18 -10.05
C LEU A 117 9.72 0.72 -10.02
N THR A 118 10.53 -0.15 -9.43
CA THR A 118 10.17 -1.56 -9.23
C THR A 118 9.66 -1.80 -7.82
N ILE A 119 8.51 -2.46 -7.70
CA ILE A 119 7.92 -2.96 -6.46
C ILE A 119 8.01 -4.49 -6.46
N SER A 120 8.68 -5.07 -5.46
CA SER A 120 8.61 -6.51 -5.19
C SER A 120 7.33 -6.83 -4.39
N ALA A 121 6.34 -7.43 -5.06
CA ALA A 121 5.11 -7.91 -4.46
C ALA A 121 5.27 -9.35 -3.96
N TRP A 122 4.90 -9.63 -2.72
CA TRP A 122 5.07 -10.94 -2.08
C TRP A 122 3.73 -11.63 -1.82
N ASN A 123 3.73 -12.97 -1.85
CA ASN A 123 2.63 -13.84 -1.42
C ASN A 123 1.29 -13.47 -2.07
N ASP A 124 0.24 -13.22 -1.29
CA ASP A 124 -1.10 -12.89 -1.77
C ASP A 124 -1.12 -11.73 -2.78
N LEU A 125 -0.25 -10.72 -2.58
CA LEU A 125 -0.13 -9.60 -3.51
C LEU A 125 0.54 -10.02 -4.82
N SER A 126 1.52 -10.92 -4.77
CA SER A 126 2.08 -11.53 -5.98
C SER A 126 1.03 -12.32 -6.74
N ASP A 127 0.23 -13.11 -6.01
CA ASP A 127 -0.79 -13.99 -6.58
C ASP A 127 -1.95 -13.20 -7.20
N TYR A 128 -2.32 -12.07 -6.60
CA TYR A 128 -3.32 -11.14 -7.15
C TYR A 128 -3.02 -10.70 -8.59
N PHE A 129 -1.73 -10.50 -8.91
CA PHE A 129 -1.31 -10.01 -10.22
C PHE A 129 -1.11 -11.13 -11.26
N LYS A 130 -1.07 -12.40 -10.87
CA LYS A 130 -0.87 -13.54 -11.80
C LYS A 130 -1.96 -13.65 -12.85
N GLU A 131 -3.20 -13.37 -12.47
CA GLU A 131 -4.38 -13.78 -13.24
C GLU A 131 -5.01 -12.64 -14.05
N LYS A 132 -4.44 -11.44 -14.02
CA LYS A 132 -5.13 -10.24 -14.51
C LYS A 132 -4.30 -9.43 -15.51
N PRO A 133 -4.84 -9.10 -16.70
CA PRO A 133 -4.21 -8.17 -17.62
C PRO A 133 -4.33 -6.75 -17.05
N ILE A 134 -3.32 -6.34 -16.28
CA ILE A 134 -3.34 -5.08 -15.50
C ILE A 134 -2.43 -4.00 -16.11
N ALA A 135 -1.69 -4.31 -17.18
CA ALA A 135 -0.84 -3.33 -17.85
C ALA A 135 -1.62 -2.04 -18.14
N TYR A 136 -0.98 -0.89 -17.90
CA TYR A 136 -1.52 0.45 -18.09
C TYR A 136 -2.68 0.85 -17.18
N SER A 137 -2.95 0.07 -16.12
CA SER A 137 -3.94 0.42 -15.11
C SER A 137 -3.32 1.18 -13.96
N ILE A 138 -4.14 2.00 -13.29
CA ILE A 138 -3.70 2.80 -12.14
C ILE A 138 -4.04 2.08 -10.85
N PHE A 139 -3.06 1.98 -9.96
CA PHE A 139 -3.17 1.26 -8.69
C PHE A 139 -2.55 2.07 -7.55
N GLY A 140 -3.24 2.07 -6.41
CA GLY A 140 -2.68 2.51 -5.14
C GLY A 140 -2.01 1.32 -4.44
N PHE A 141 -0.81 1.54 -3.93
CA PHE A 141 -0.05 0.58 -3.14
C PHE A 141 0.20 1.17 -1.77
N THR A 142 -0.15 0.46 -0.70
CA THR A 142 -0.01 0.97 0.66
C THR A 142 1.15 0.31 1.41
N SER A 143 1.69 1.00 2.41
CA SER A 143 2.71 0.51 3.34
C SER A 143 3.93 -0.13 2.67
N LEU A 144 4.36 0.41 1.53
CA LEU A 144 5.56 -0.06 0.83
C LEU A 144 6.81 0.35 1.60
N ARG A 145 7.83 -0.51 1.62
CA ARG A 145 9.11 -0.25 2.28
C ARG A 145 10.22 -0.10 1.24
N VAL A 146 11.08 0.90 1.42
CA VAL A 146 12.28 1.06 0.59
C VAL A 146 13.22 -0.13 0.76
N THR A 147 13.71 -0.64 -0.37
CA THR A 147 14.71 -1.71 -0.47
C THR A 147 15.80 -1.33 -1.47
N SER A 148 17.00 -1.86 -1.26
CA SER A 148 18.18 -1.64 -2.10
C SER A 148 18.73 -2.94 -2.73
N HIS A 149 18.04 -4.08 -2.57
CA HIS A 149 18.56 -5.40 -2.94
C HIS A 149 18.89 -5.57 -4.43
N LYS A 150 18.26 -4.79 -5.33
CA LYS A 150 18.56 -4.77 -6.78
C LYS A 150 18.69 -3.33 -7.30
N GLY A 151 19.22 -2.44 -6.46
CA GLY A 151 19.09 -0.99 -6.66
C GLY A 151 17.88 -0.44 -5.91
N PHE A 152 17.58 0.85 -6.12
CA PHE A 152 16.47 1.53 -5.45
C PHE A 152 15.13 0.97 -5.91
N GLY A 153 14.38 0.40 -4.98
CA GLY A 153 13.06 -0.15 -5.23
C GLY A 153 12.22 -0.17 -3.95
N LEU A 154 11.04 -0.74 -4.08
CA LEU A 154 10.11 -0.91 -2.97
C LEU A 154 9.77 -2.38 -2.80
N SER A 155 9.44 -2.77 -1.58
CA SER A 155 8.92 -4.09 -1.27
C SER A 155 7.62 -3.93 -0.51
N THR A 156 6.66 -4.78 -0.85
CA THR A 156 5.47 -4.95 -0.03
C THR A 156 5.84 -5.49 1.36
N THR A 157 5.03 -5.14 2.35
CA THR A 157 5.12 -5.60 3.74
C THR A 157 3.84 -6.35 4.12
N MET A 158 3.79 -6.94 5.32
CA MET A 158 2.56 -7.58 5.83
C MET A 158 1.39 -6.60 5.99
N SER A 159 1.65 -5.29 6.04
CA SER A 159 0.62 -4.25 6.09
C SER A 159 0.27 -3.68 4.72
N SER A 160 0.90 -4.16 3.64
CA SER A 160 0.64 -3.66 2.30
C SER A 160 -0.69 -4.16 1.76
N SER A 161 -1.40 -3.26 1.09
CA SER A 161 -2.61 -3.55 0.34
C SER A 161 -2.60 -2.84 -1.01
N ILE A 162 -3.51 -3.25 -1.88
CA ILE A 162 -3.69 -2.71 -3.21
C ILE A 162 -5.06 -2.05 -3.30
N ILE A 163 -5.13 -0.88 -3.94
CA ILE A 163 -6.36 -0.13 -4.22
C ILE A 163 -6.53 -0.08 -5.74
N THR A 164 -7.57 -0.75 -6.26
CA THR A 164 -7.83 -0.95 -7.71
C THR A 164 -8.51 0.23 -8.40
N ALA A 165 -9.14 1.13 -7.65
CA ALA A 165 -9.84 2.30 -8.17
C ALA A 165 -9.64 3.48 -7.22
N PRO A 166 -8.40 4.00 -7.09
CA PRO A 166 -8.12 5.13 -6.22
C PRO A 166 -8.83 6.40 -6.74
N THR A 167 -9.30 7.26 -5.86
CA THR A 167 -10.20 8.41 -6.10
C THR A 167 -9.44 9.74 -6.14
N GLY A 168 -8.15 9.78 -5.76
CA GLY A 168 -7.27 10.96 -5.85
C GLY A 168 -6.83 11.38 -7.27
N LEU A 169 -7.59 11.04 -8.31
CA LEU A 169 -7.08 10.76 -9.65
C LEU A 169 -7.13 11.85 -10.73
N LEU A 170 -7.64 13.06 -10.46
CA LEU A 170 -7.79 14.05 -11.55
C LEU A 170 -6.49 14.33 -12.34
N PRO A 171 -5.29 14.42 -11.72
CA PRO A 171 -4.07 14.69 -12.49
C PRO A 171 -3.53 13.46 -13.23
N MET A 172 -3.48 12.28 -12.61
CA MET A 172 -2.84 11.09 -13.22
C MET A 172 -3.70 10.43 -14.31
N GLN A 173 -5.03 10.37 -14.15
CA GLN A 173 -5.92 9.88 -15.22
C GLN A 173 -5.85 10.79 -16.45
N THR A 174 -5.82 12.11 -16.24
CA THR A 174 -5.69 13.10 -17.32
C THR A 174 -4.34 12.97 -18.03
N CYS A 175 -3.23 12.81 -17.30
CA CYS A 175 -1.90 12.59 -17.89
C CYS A 175 -1.83 11.30 -18.72
N PHE A 176 -2.42 10.20 -18.24
CA PHE A 176 -2.36 8.92 -18.96
C PHE A 176 -3.25 8.91 -20.21
N MET A 177 -4.45 9.48 -20.15
CA MET A 177 -5.30 9.65 -21.34
C MET A 177 -4.63 10.51 -22.41
N ASN A 178 -3.80 11.48 -22.01
CA ASN A 178 -3.05 12.35 -22.92
C ASN A 178 -1.87 11.62 -23.62
N ALA A 179 -1.31 10.57 -23.00
CA ALA A 179 -0.17 9.83 -23.55
C ALA A 179 -0.58 8.82 -24.66
N ASN A 180 -1.80 8.27 -24.59
CA ASN A 180 -2.27 7.23 -25.51
C ASN A 180 -3.15 7.72 -26.67
N ASN A 181 -3.45 9.01 -26.74
CA ASN A 181 -4.08 9.63 -27.90
C ASN A 181 -3.37 10.96 -28.18
N LYS A 182 -2.48 10.97 -29.18
CA LYS A 182 -1.72 12.17 -29.57
C LYS A 182 -2.63 13.40 -29.68
N PHE A 183 -2.54 14.34 -28.73
CA PHE A 183 -2.56 15.78 -28.96
C PHE A 183 -1.83 16.48 -27.80
N TYR A 184 -0.62 16.96 -28.08
CA TYR A 184 0.06 17.91 -27.20
C TYR A 184 -0.80 19.18 -27.04
N LYS A 185 -1.06 19.56 -25.78
CA LYS A 185 -0.95 20.96 -25.38
C LYS A 185 -0.43 21.03 -23.95
N VAL A 186 0.90 21.04 -23.86
CA VAL A 186 1.63 21.57 -22.71
C VAL A 186 1.43 23.09 -22.73
N ALA A 187 0.79 23.62 -21.70
CA ALA A 187 0.84 25.05 -21.39
C ALA A 187 0.97 25.20 -19.87
N PHE A 188 2.16 24.90 -19.35
CA PHE A 188 2.60 25.53 -18.12
C PHE A 188 3.16 26.90 -18.52
N HIS A 189 2.33 27.94 -18.44
CA HIS A 189 2.89 29.26 -18.21
C HIS A 189 3.27 29.32 -16.73
N GLN A 190 4.55 29.04 -16.47
CA GLN A 190 5.26 29.78 -15.44
C GLN A 190 5.19 31.25 -15.82
N GLN A 191 4.65 32.07 -14.92
CA GLN A 191 5.10 33.44 -14.83
C GLN A 191 5.33 33.75 -13.36
N SER A 192 6.62 33.81 -13.01
CA SER A 192 7.14 34.38 -11.78
C SER A 192 7.13 35.90 -11.87
N ASP A 193 6.73 36.52 -10.76
CA ASP A 193 7.12 37.83 -10.21
C ASP A 193 7.08 39.08 -11.11
N ASN A 194 6.10 39.94 -10.83
CA ASN A 194 6.32 41.19 -10.08
C ASN A 194 5.03 41.67 -9.44
#